data_AF-A0A847V7K0-F1
#
_entry.id   AF-A0A847V7K0-F1
#
_cell.length_a   1.000
_cell.length_b   1.000
_cell.length_c   1.000
_cell.angle_alpha   90.00
_cell.angle_beta   90.00
_cell.angle_gamma   90.00
#
_symmetry.space_group_name_H-M   'P 1'
#
loop_
_entity.id
_entity.type
_entity.pdbx_description
1 polymer ?
#
loop_
_entity_poly.entity_id
_entity_poly.type
_entity_poly.pdbx_seq_one_letter_code
_entity_poly.pdbx_strand_id
1 'polypeptide(L)'
;MADSWKSAKEEAGRAGHPLVYHDLEQGTYGSCRREDDCGHFACGRFVPHLAICMKAELAPEEMAAKETAFLAEHPEFVEAKPAQ
;
A
#
# COMPACT_ATOMS: atom_id res chain seq x y z
N MET A 1 10.60 -5.44 -3.18
CA MET A 1 9.88 -4.17 -2.96
C MET A 1 9.40 -3.76 -4.32
N ALA A 2 8.08 -3.68 -4.49
CA ALA A 2 7.47 -3.32 -5.75
C ALA A 2 7.42 -1.80 -5.91
N ASP A 3 7.61 -1.38 -7.15
CA ASP A 3 7.55 0.02 -7.61
C ASP A 3 6.18 0.36 -8.24
N SER A 4 5.28 -0.62 -8.33
CA SER A 4 3.94 -0.45 -8.91
C SER A 4 2.95 -1.51 -8.43
N TRP A 5 1.65 -1.22 -8.59
CA TRP A 5 0.56 -2.19 -8.40
C TRP A 5 0.75 -3.49 -9.19
N LYS A 6 1.37 -3.41 -10.38
CA LYS A 6 1.65 -4.57 -11.20
C LYS A 6 2.69 -5.47 -10.53
N SER A 7 3.83 -4.90 -10.13
CA SER A 7 4.90 -5.62 -9.43
C SER A 7 4.39 -6.21 -8.11
N ALA A 8 3.60 -5.45 -7.36
CA ALA A 8 3.00 -5.91 -6.09
C ALA A 8 2.03 -7.08 -6.30
N LYS A 9 1.21 -7.04 -7.36
CA LYS A 9 0.32 -8.15 -7.72
C LYS A 9 1.09 -9.40 -8.14
N GLU A 10 2.17 -9.25 -8.90
CA GLU A 10 3.04 -10.38 -9.26
C GLU A 10 3.70 -11.00 -8.03
N GLU A 11 4.19 -10.18 -7.09
CA GLU A 11 4.69 -10.65 -5.79
C GLU A 11 3.60 -11.36 -4.98
N ALA A 12 2.38 -10.80 -4.92
CA ALA A 12 1.24 -11.42 -4.24
C ALA A 12 0.90 -12.79 -4.84
N GLY A 13 0.87 -12.89 -6.17
CA GLY A 13 0.63 -14.16 -6.86
C GLY A 13 1.70 -15.21 -6.60
N ARG A 14 2.98 -14.80 -6.54
CA ARG A 14 4.10 -15.71 -6.22
C ARG A 14 4.09 -16.15 -4.76
N ALA A 15 3.77 -15.24 -3.84
CA ALA A 15 3.75 -15.49 -2.40
C ALA A 15 2.44 -16.14 -1.91
N GLY A 16 1.40 -16.18 -2.75
CA GLY A 16 0.06 -16.62 -2.36
C GLY A 16 -0.64 -15.64 -1.41
N HIS A 17 -0.29 -14.36 -1.47
CA HIS A 17 -0.89 -13.33 -0.63
C HIS A 17 -2.21 -12.82 -1.22
N PRO A 18 -3.26 -12.70 -0.40
CA PRO A 18 -4.58 -12.27 -0.89
C PRO A 18 -4.66 -10.76 -1.15
N LEU A 19 -3.75 -9.96 -0.58
CA LEU A 19 -3.79 -8.51 -0.60
C LEU A 19 -2.48 -7.91 -1.12
N VAL A 20 -2.62 -6.71 -1.67
CA VAL A 20 -1.53 -5.81 -2.04
C VAL A 20 -1.72 -4.48 -1.35
N TYR A 21 -0.63 -3.79 -1.09
CA TYR A 21 -0.66 -2.49 -0.44
C TYR A 21 0.24 -1.48 -1.16
N HIS A 22 -0.12 -0.21 -1.01
CA HIS A 22 0.73 0.94 -1.30
C HIS A 22 0.92 1.73 0.00
N ASP A 23 2.13 1.71 0.53
CA ASP A 23 2.57 2.54 1.65
C ASP A 23 2.82 3.96 1.12
N LEU A 24 1.95 4.90 1.48
CA LEU A 24 2.00 6.28 1.00
C LEU A 24 3.11 7.09 1.67
N GLU A 25 3.51 6.70 2.88
CA GLU A 25 4.58 7.39 3.62
C GLU A 25 5.96 7.04 3.05
N GLN A 26 6.17 5.79 2.65
CA GLN A 26 7.40 5.35 2.01
C GLN A 26 7.35 5.39 0.47
N GLY A 27 6.16 5.52 -0.12
CA GLY A 27 5.95 5.42 -1.57
C GLY A 27 6.29 4.03 -2.11
N THR A 28 6.03 2.98 -1.33
CA THR A 28 6.41 1.60 -1.69
C THR A 28 5.19 0.71 -1.87
N TYR A 29 5.25 -0.18 -2.85
CA TYR A 29 4.21 -1.18 -3.08
C TYR A 29 4.66 -2.55 -2.59
N GLY A 30 3.69 -3.37 -2.19
CA GLY A 30 3.97 -4.72 -1.71
C GLY A 30 2.74 -5.61 -1.65
N SER A 31 2.95 -6.82 -1.14
CA SER A 31 1.88 -7.78 -0.88
C SER A 31 1.83 -8.11 0.61
N CYS A 32 0.63 -8.28 1.14
CA CYS A 32 0.42 -8.56 2.55
C CYS A 32 -0.69 -9.60 2.75
N ARG A 33 -0.71 -10.22 3.93
CA ARG A 33 -1.84 -11.00 4.39
C ARG A 33 -2.83 -10.07 5.09
N ARG A 34 -4.03 -10.58 5.31
CA ARG A 34 -5.10 -9.82 5.97
C ARG A 34 -4.79 -9.45 7.43
N GLU A 35 -3.86 -10.18 8.04
CA GLU A 35 -3.46 -10.03 9.44
C GLU A 35 -2.19 -9.19 9.61
N ASP A 36 -1.56 -8.77 8.51
CA ASP A 36 -0.34 -7.96 8.58
C ASP A 36 -0.68 -6.48 8.81
N ASP A 37 -0.08 -5.90 9.84
CA ASP A 37 -0.08 -4.45 10.07
C ASP A 37 1.03 -3.79 9.24
N CYS A 38 0.67 -2.81 8.40
CA CYS A 38 1.65 -1.97 7.70
C CYS A 38 2.15 -0.87 8.63
N GLY A 39 3.47 -0.83 8.85
CA GLY A 39 4.10 0.16 9.70
C GLY A 39 5.55 -0.17 9.97
N HIS A 40 6.18 0.64 10.81
CA HIS A 40 7.55 0.40 11.28
C HIS A 40 7.63 0.41 12.80
N PHE A 41 8.68 -0.21 13.34
CA PHE A 41 9.01 -0.09 14.75
C PHE A 41 9.98 1.06 14.97
N ALA A 42 9.58 2.05 15.76
CA ALA A 42 10.41 3.16 16.20
C ALA A 42 10.42 3.22 17.73
N CYS A 43 11.62 3.26 18.32
CA CYS A 43 11.81 3.43 19.77
C CYS A 43 10.98 2.45 20.64
N GLY A 44 10.87 1.19 20.21
CA GLY A 44 10.12 0.16 20.95
C GLY A 44 8.59 0.26 20.83
N ARG A 45 8.08 1.09 19.92
CA ARG A 45 6.66 1.21 19.59
C ARG A 45 6.42 0.95 18.11
N PHE A 46 5.30 0.29 17.80
CA PHE A 46 4.83 0.16 16.42
C PHE A 46 4.15 1.47 16.00
N VAL A 47 4.59 2.02 14.87
CA VAL A 47 4.01 3.20 14.24
C VAL A 47 3.31 2.71 12.97
N PRO A 48 1.96 2.69 12.95
CA PRO A 48 1.21 2.27 11.77
C PRO A 48 1.42 3.27 10.64
N HIS A 49 1.54 2.78 9.41
CA HIS A 49 1.64 3.62 8.23
C HIS A 49 0.29 3.91 7.60
N LEU A 50 0.20 5.05 6.93
CA LEU A 50 -0.87 5.30 5.97
C LEU A 50 -0.62 4.47 4.70
N ALA A 51 -1.30 3.33 4.61
CA ALA A 51 -1.23 2.46 3.45
C ALA A 51 -2.61 2.19 2.84
N ILE A 52 -2.68 2.13 1.52
CA ILE A 52 -3.86 1.72 0.77
C ILE A 52 -3.75 0.23 0.51
N CYS A 53 -4.64 -0.57 1.11
CA CYS A 53 -4.69 -2.01 0.93
C CYS A 53 -5.83 -2.41 -0.02
N MET A 54 -5.54 -3.25 -1.02
CA MET A 54 -6.49 -3.75 -2.00
C MET A 54 -6.34 -5.26 -2.22
N LYS A 55 -7.35 -5.88 -2.83
CA LYS A 55 -7.30 -7.30 -3.19
C LYS A 55 -6.37 -7.51 -4.38
N ALA A 56 -5.46 -8.49 -4.26
CA ALA A 56 -4.55 -8.86 -5.34
C ALA A 56 -5.26 -9.37 -6.61
N GLU A 57 -6.53 -9.77 -6.48
CA GLU A 57 -7.38 -10.21 -7.60
C GLU A 57 -7.66 -9.08 -8.62
N LEU A 58 -7.74 -7.82 -8.16
CA LEU A 58 -8.07 -6.66 -9.01
C LEU A 58 -7.03 -6.44 -10.10
N ALA A 59 -7.43 -5.90 -11.26
CA ALA A 59 -6.46 -5.53 -12.29
C ALA A 59 -5.58 -4.36 -11.80
N PRO A 60 -4.29 -4.30 -12.18
CA PRO A 60 -3.41 -3.20 -11.77
C PRO A 60 -3.91 -1.82 -12.21
N GLU A 61 -4.58 -1.74 -13.36
CA GLU A 61 -5.21 -0.51 -13.85
C GLU A 61 -6.40 -0.09 -12.98
N GLU A 62 -7.22 -1.05 -12.52
CA GLU A 62 -8.32 -0.78 -11.59
C GLU A 62 -7.80 -0.34 -10.22
N MET A 63 -6.70 -0.92 -9.75
CA MET A 63 -6.07 -0.51 -8.49
C MET A 63 -5.53 0.92 -8.56
N ALA A 64 -4.87 1.27 -9.67
CA ALA A 64 -4.39 2.63 -9.89
C ALA A 64 -5.54 3.65 -9.98
N ALA A 65 -6.65 3.30 -10.66
CA ALA A 65 -7.83 4.15 -10.75
C ALA A 65 -8.49 4.38 -9.39
N LYS A 66 -8.61 3.32 -8.57
CA LYS A 66 -9.15 3.41 -7.21
C LYS A 66 -8.25 4.20 -6.27
N GLU A 67 -6.94 4.02 -6.37
CA GLU A 67 -5.97 4.81 -5.62
C GLU A 67 -6.11 6.30 -5.97
N THR A 68 -6.12 6.62 -7.26
CA THR A 68 -6.27 8.02 -7.71
C THR A 68 -7.58 8.62 -7.23
N ALA A 69 -8.69 7.88 -7.29
CA ALA A 69 -9.98 8.34 -6.78
C ALA A 69 -9.94 8.56 -5.26
N PHE A 70 -9.36 7.62 -4.51
CA PHE A 70 -9.22 7.73 -3.06
C PHE A 70 -8.40 8.95 -2.65
N LEU A 71 -7.25 9.17 -3.30
CA LEU A 71 -6.40 10.34 -3.02
C LEU A 71 -7.06 11.67 -3.43
N ALA A 72 -7.93 11.67 -4.44
CA ALA A 72 -8.71 12.84 -4.81
C ALA A 72 -9.84 13.15 -3.80
N GLU A 73 -10.45 12.11 -3.22
CA GLU A 73 -11.47 12.24 -2.17
C GLU A 73 -10.86 12.58 -0.80
N HIS A 74 -9.63 12.12 -0.56
CA HIS A 74 -8.92 12.23 0.71
C HIS A 74 -7.55 12.93 0.54
N PRO A 75 -7.54 14.24 0.27
CA PRO A 75 -6.30 15.00 0.10
C PRO A 75 -5.40 14.98 1.35
N GLU A 76 -5.95 14.70 2.54
CA GLU A 76 -5.18 14.56 3.77
C GLU A 76 -4.12 13.44 3.70
N PHE A 77 -4.32 12.42 2.87
CA PHE A 77 -3.35 11.35 2.66
C PHE A 77 -2.20 11.75 1.71
N VAL A 78 -2.40 12.81 0.91
CA VAL A 78 -1.38 13.39 0.03
C VAL A 78 -0.55 14.42 0.79
N GLU A 79 -1.19 15.22 1.64
CA GLU A 79 -0.55 16.27 2.43
C GLU A 79 0.18 15.72 3.66
N ALA A 80 -0.16 14.52 4.13
CA ALA A 80 0.54 13.84 5.23
C ALA A 80 1.93 13.31 4.87
N LYS A 81 2.54 13.73 3.74
CA LYS A 81 3.99 13.53 3.53
C LYS A 81 4.73 14.28 4.64
N PRO A 82 5.36 13.60 5.62
CA PRO A 82 6.26 14.31 6.52
C PRO A 82 7.33 14.97 5.65
N ALA A 83 7.46 16.29 5.80
CA ALA A 83 8.57 17.04 5.24
C ALA A 83 9.86 16.35 5.71
N GLN A 84 10.67 15.90 4.75
CA GLN A 84 12.00 15.35 4.99
C GLN A 84 12.90 16.34 5.73
#